data_AF-A0A957J6Z7-F1
#
_entry.id   AF-A0A957J6Z7-F1
#
_cell.length_a   1.000
_cell.length_b   1.000
_cell.length_c   1.000
_cell.angle_alpha   90.00
_cell.angle_beta   90.00
_cell.angle_gamma   90.00
#
_symmetry.space_group_name_H-M   'P 1'
#
loop_
_entity.id
_entity.type
_entity.pdbx_description
1 polymer ?
#
loop_
_entity_poly.entity_id
_entity_poly.type
_entity_poly.pdbx_seq_one_letter_code
_entity_poly.pdbx_strand_id
1 'polypeptide(L)' 'MILFKIATLFSPLKIFVPASIFTFLLGFGYGAFKVLVLGTRYGPTSANLMVTAVVVFLIGLISEQITYLRYQES' A
#
# COMPACT_ATOMS: atom_id res chain seq x y z
N MET A 1 6.70 7.73 18.47
CA MET A 1 6.28 9.11 18.82
C MET A 1 6.11 10.03 17.60
N ILE A 2 6.94 9.95 16.55
CA ILE A 2 6.73 10.75 15.31
C ILE A 2 5.54 10.22 14.47
N LEU A 3 5.49 8.91 14.23
CA LEU A 3 4.42 8.25 13.46
C LEU A 3 3.04 8.37 14.12
N PHE A 4 3.01 8.32 15.45
CA PHE A 4 1.80 8.54 16.27
C PHE A 4 1.26 9.97 16.13
N LYS A 5 2.15 10.97 16.13
CA LYS A 5 1.80 12.40 16.00
C LYS A 5 1.24 12.74 14.62
N ILE A 6 1.72 12.05 13.59
CA ILE A 6 1.22 12.15 12.21
C ILE A 6 -0.15 11.45 12.09
N ALA A 7 -0.32 10.25 12.68
CA ALA A 7 -1.57 9.49 12.67
C ALA A 7 -2.71 10.13 13.46
N THR A 8 -2.40 10.91 14.51
CA THR A 8 -3.42 11.66 15.27
C THR A 8 -3.87 12.94 14.58
N LEU A 9 -3.05 13.53 13.70
CA LEU A 9 -3.38 14.75 12.96
C LEU A 9 -3.99 14.45 11.57
N PHE A 10 -3.66 13.30 10.98
CA PHE A 10 -4.14 12.86 9.69
C PHE A 10 -4.50 11.37 9.76
N SER A 11 -5.69 10.99 9.25
CA SER A 11 -6.08 9.57 9.15
C SER A 11 -4.93 8.76 8.53
N PRO A 12 -4.47 7.68 9.18
CA PRO A 12 -3.35 6.86 8.71
C PRO A 12 -3.56 6.37 7.27
N LEU A 13 -4.82 6.15 6.85
CA LEU A 13 -5.19 5.76 5.50
C LEU A 13 -4.64 6.71 4.43
N LYS A 14 -4.58 8.03 4.71
CA LYS A 14 -4.05 9.02 3.76
C LYS A 14 -2.57 8.82 3.41
N ILE A 15 -1.83 8.06 4.21
CA ILE A 15 -0.42 7.73 3.97
C ILE A 15 -0.31 6.38 3.28
N PHE A 16 -1.04 5.38 3.77
CA PHE A 16 -0.97 4.01 3.24
C PHE A 16 -1.62 3.88 1.86
N VAL A 17 -2.68 4.62 1.57
CA VAL A 17 -3.34 4.59 0.25
C VAL A 17 -2.41 5.06 -0.88
N PRO A 18 -1.83 6.27 -0.86
CA PRO A 18 -0.93 6.69 -1.94
C PRO A 18 0.31 5.80 -2.04
N ALA A 19 0.84 5.28 -0.92
CA ALA A 19 1.92 4.30 -0.94
C ALA A 19 1.51 3.01 -1.65
N SER A 20 0.35 2.44 -1.32
CA SER A 20 -0.16 1.21 -1.96
C SER A 20 -0.42 1.41 -3.45
N ILE A 21 -0.99 2.55 -3.87
CA ILE A 21 -1.22 2.88 -5.29
C ILE A 21 0.11 2.99 -6.03
N PHE A 22 1.09 3.68 -5.46
CA PHE A 22 2.41 3.82 -6.07
C PHE A 22 3.09 2.46 -6.24
N THR A 23 3.08 1.61 -5.21
CA THR A 23 3.62 0.25 -5.27
C THR A 23 2.87 -0.62 -6.29
N PHE A 24 1.55 -0.50 -6.37
CA PHE A 24 0.72 -1.21 -7.35
C PHE A 24 1.07 -0.80 -8.78
N LEU A 25 1.13 0.51 -9.06
CA LEU A 25 1.48 1.05 -10.37
C LEU A 25 2.91 0.66 -10.78
N LEU A 26 3.87 0.65 -9.84
CA LEU A 26 5.22 0.15 -10.10
C LEU A 26 5.22 -1.34 -10.44
N GLY A 27 4.54 -2.17 -9.65
CA GLY A 27 4.47 -3.62 -9.88
C GLY A 27 3.81 -3.94 -11.22
N PHE A 28 2.67 -3.31 -11.48
CA PHE A 28 1.92 -3.46 -12.73
C PHE A 28 2.70 -2.93 -13.93
N GLY A 29 3.24 -1.71 -13.86
CA GLY A 29 4.00 -1.09 -14.94
C GLY A 29 5.27 -1.87 -15.28
N TYR A 30 6.03 -2.30 -14.27
CA TYR A 30 7.22 -3.12 -14.48
C TYR A 30 6.89 -4.51 -15.04
N GLY A 31 5.80 -5.11 -14.57
CA GLY A 31 5.29 -6.37 -15.12
C GLY A 31 4.81 -6.27 -16.56
N ALA A 32 4.00 -5.25 -16.87
CA ALA A 32 3.51 -4.94 -18.21
C ALA A 32 4.65 -4.63 -19.16
N PHE A 33 5.65 -3.84 -18.75
CA PHE A 33 6.84 -3.56 -19.53
C PHE A 33 7.59 -4.84 -19.92
N LYS A 34 7.79 -5.77 -18.97
CA LYS A 34 8.47 -7.04 -19.26
C LYS A 34 7.73 -7.94 -20.24
N VAL A 35 6.40 -7.95 -20.18
CA VAL A 35 5.57 -8.76 -21.07
C VAL A 35 5.43 -8.12 -22.45
N LEU A 36 5.14 -6.82 -22.51
CA LEU A 36 4.84 -6.11 -23.75
C LEU A 36 6.09 -5.72 -24.55
N VAL A 37 7.18 -5.34 -23.86
CA VAL A 37 8.39 -4.81 -24.51
C VAL A 37 9.47 -5.88 -24.63
N LEU A 38 9.72 -6.62 -23.54
CA LEU A 38 10.76 -7.66 -23.54
C LEU A 38 10.28 -9.03 -24.04
N GLY A 39 8.96 -9.24 -24.19
CA GLY A 39 8.39 -10.55 -24.56
C GLY A 39 8.63 -11.64 -23.50
N THR A 40 9.03 -11.25 -22.28
CA THR A 40 9.35 -12.18 -21.19
C THR A 40 8.12 -12.42 -20.31
N ARG A 41 8.09 -13.56 -19.62
CA ARG A 41 7.01 -13.86 -18.66
C ARG A 41 6.96 -12.82 -17.55
N TYR A 42 5.75 -12.65 -16.98
CA TYR A 42 5.54 -11.84 -15.79
C TYR A 42 6.44 -12.36 -14.66
N GLY A 43 7.41 -11.54 -14.24
CA GLY A 43 8.48 -12.00 -13.34
C GLY A 43 8.08 -12.00 -11.86
N PRO A 44 8.75 -12.81 -11.02
CA PRO A 44 8.43 -12.92 -9.58
C PRO A 44 8.46 -11.58 -8.84
N THR A 45 9.37 -10.68 -9.21
CA THR A 45 9.48 -9.34 -8.63
C THR A 45 8.22 -8.50 -8.83
N SER A 46 7.62 -8.53 -10.03
CA SER A 46 6.39 -7.79 -10.33
C SER A 46 5.21 -8.35 -9.55
N ALA A 47 5.15 -9.68 -9.37
CA ALA A 47 4.15 -10.35 -8.55
C ALA A 47 4.30 -10.00 -7.06
N ASN A 48 5.53 -10.02 -6.53
CA ASN A 48 5.81 -9.62 -5.15
C ASN A 48 5.45 -8.15 -4.88
N LEU A 49 5.69 -7.25 -5.84
CA LEU A 49 5.28 -5.84 -5.71
C LEU A 49 3.75 -5.69 -5.67
N MET A 50 3.01 -6.46 -6.48
CA MET A 50 1.54 -6.48 -6.39
C MET A 50 1.04 -6.97 -5.03
N VAL A 51 1.60 -8.07 -4.50
CA VAL A 51 1.22 -8.59 -3.18
C VAL A 51 1.55 -7.58 -2.09
N THR A 52 2.74 -6.97 -2.15
CA THR A 52 3.15 -5.91 -1.21
C THR A 52 2.19 -4.73 -1.24
N ALA A 53 1.74 -4.29 -2.43
CA ALA A 53 0.76 -3.21 -2.56
C ALA A 53 -0.56 -3.53 -1.85
N VAL A 54 -1.06 -4.77 -2.01
CA VAL A 54 -2.27 -5.25 -1.32
C VAL A 54 -2.07 -5.27 0.19
N VAL A 55 -0.94 -5.79 0.67
CA VAL A 55 -0.64 -5.84 2.11
C VAL A 55 -0.57 -4.43 2.72
N VAL A 56 0.11 -3.49 2.04
CA VAL A 56 0.18 -2.08 2.48
C VAL A 56 -1.21 -1.44 2.53
N PHE A 57 -2.07 -1.72 1.55
CA PHE A 57 -3.46 -1.24 1.54
C PHE A 57 -4.28 -1.81 2.70
N LEU A 58 -4.18 -3.13 2.94
CA LEU A 58 -4.87 -3.80 4.06
C LEU A 58 -4.41 -3.26 5.42
N ILE A 59 -3.11 -3.04 5.60
CA ILE A 59 -2.56 -2.41 6.81
C ILE A 59 -3.11 -0.99 6.98
N GLY A 60 -3.27 -0.24 5.89
CA GLY A 60 -3.92 1.07 5.90
C GLY A 60 -5.36 1.02 6.41
N LEU A 61 -6.17 0.10 5.88
CA LEU A 61 -7.55 -0.11 6.33
C LEU A 61 -7.60 -0.52 7.81
N ILE A 62 -6.79 -1.49 8.24
CA ILE A 62 -6.73 -1.95 9.63
C ILE A 62 -6.33 -0.81 10.56
N SER A 63 -5.36 0.02 10.15
CA SER A 63 -4.91 1.18 10.95
C SER A 63 -6.03 2.20 11.17
N GLU A 64 -6.89 2.40 10.17
CA GLU A 64 -8.04 3.29 10.30
C GLU A 64 -9.12 2.69 11.23
N GLN A 65 -9.37 1.38 11.15
CA GLN A 65 -10.27 0.69 12.06
C GLN A 65 -9.81 0.78 13.52
N ILE A 66 -8.50 0.57 13.78
CA ILE A 66 -7.90 0.71 15.12
C ILE A 66 -8.04 2.16 15.63
N THR A 67 -7.88 3.14 14.75
CA THR A 67 -8.04 4.56 15.11
C THR A 67 -9.47 4.88 15.52
N TYR A 68 -10.46 4.36 14.79
CA TYR A 68 -11.88 4.53 15.12
C TYR A 68 -12.24 3.91 16.48
N LEU A 69 -11.81 2.68 16.75
CA LEU A 69 -12.04 2.01 18.03
C LEU A 69 -11.44 2.80 19.21
N ARG A 70 -10.22 3.32 19.05
CA ARG A 70 -9.56 4.10 20.11
C ARG A 70 -10.24 5.44 20.40
N TYR A 71 -10.90 6.04 19.40
CA TYR A 71 -11.69 7.25 19.58
C TYR A 71 -13.00 6.99 20.31
N GLN A 72 -13.59 5.78 20.18
CA GLN A 72 -14.80 5.41 20.92
C GLN A 72 -14.55 5.11 22.40
N GLU A 73 -13.34 4.63 22.75
CA GLU A 73 -12.95 4.33 24.14
C GLU A 73 -12.48 5.56 24.94
N SER A 74 -12.22 6.70 24.28
CA SER A 74 -11.74 7.95 24.90
C SER A 74 -12.87 8.96 25.05
#